data_AF-A0A9Y4KBZ3-F1
#
_entry.id   AF-A0A9Y4KBZ3-F1
#
_cell.length_a   1.000
_cell.length_b   1.000
_cell.length_c   1.000
_cell.angle_alpha   90.00
_cell.angle_beta   90.00
_cell.angle_gamma   90.00
#
_symmetry.space_group_name_H-M   'P 1'
#
loop_
_entity.id
_entity.type
_entity.pdbx_description
1 polymer ?
#
loop_
_entity_poly.entity_id
_entity_poly.type
_entity_poly.pdbx_seq_one_letter_code
_entity_poly.pdbx_strand_id
1 'polypeptide(L)'
;MASLEAQRLLALAALLLLVIIPTETEVVKLMTDCADFFLGQTPPRVPGILEGGNILNQSRYRPICQTFKNTRTFVTLYDTHNKIPVFSASKYRGHSSGRPRSIWNIEPQLEDIRSNDNMETANDHVTYNYQAGNSDYKNQRVTTSGPFTTTSVPPSTTSIRQSSTSVTFTSGSPTITSVPH
;
A
#
# COMPACT_ATOMS: atom_id res chain seq x y z
N MET A 1 -36.72 12.69 -34.60
CA MET A 1 -36.06 11.45 -34.14
C MET A 1 -34.60 11.67 -33.74
N ALA A 2 -33.72 12.15 -34.64
CA ALA A 2 -32.28 12.32 -34.37
C ALA A 2 -31.90 13.06 -33.05
N SER A 3 -32.67 14.06 -32.63
CA SER A 3 -32.41 14.82 -31.39
C SER A 3 -32.48 13.96 -30.11
N LEU A 4 -33.32 12.91 -30.06
CA LEU A 4 -33.46 12.07 -28.87
C LEU A 4 -32.28 11.10 -28.71
N GLU A 5 -31.74 10.58 -29.82
CA GLU A 5 -30.55 9.73 -29.83
C GLU A 5 -29.31 10.52 -29.41
N ALA A 6 -29.13 11.75 -29.90
CA ALA A 6 -28.05 12.64 -29.48
C ALA A 6 -28.10 12.93 -27.97
N GLN A 7 -29.29 13.19 -27.42
CA GLN A 7 -29.49 13.41 -25.98
C GLN A 7 -29.12 12.18 -25.15
N ARG A 8 -29.46 10.97 -25.63
CA ARG A 8 -29.11 9.69 -24.99
C ARG A 8 -27.60 9.44 -25.00
N LEU A 9 -26.93 9.69 -26.13
CA LEU A 9 -25.48 9.53 -26.28
C LEU A 9 -24.72 10.50 -25.37
N LEU A 10 -25.17 11.76 -25.26
CA LEU A 10 -24.62 12.75 -24.32
C LEU A 10 -24.80 12.31 -22.86
N ALA A 11 -25.98 11.80 -22.49
CA ALA A 11 -26.23 11.29 -21.13
C ALA A 11 -25.39 10.05 -20.80
N LEU A 12 -25.21 9.12 -21.75
CA LEU A 12 -24.32 7.96 -21.61
C LEU A 12 -22.86 8.36 -21.48
N ALA A 13 -22.38 9.33 -22.26
CA ALA A 13 -21.02 9.86 -22.16
C ALA A 13 -20.78 10.55 -20.80
N ALA A 14 -21.73 11.35 -20.32
CA ALA A 14 -21.66 11.95 -18.99
C ALA A 14 -21.67 10.91 -17.87
N LEU A 15 -22.48 9.84 -17.99
CA LEU A 15 -22.52 8.74 -17.03
C LEU A 15 -21.21 7.94 -17.01
N LEU A 16 -20.59 7.72 -18.17
CA LEU A 16 -19.28 7.06 -18.27
C LEU A 16 -18.16 7.89 -17.63
N LEU A 17 -18.19 9.22 -17.78
CA LEU A 17 -17.24 10.13 -17.13
C LEU A 17 -17.39 10.13 -15.59
N LEU A 18 -18.61 9.95 -15.07
CA LEU A 18 -18.86 9.83 -13.63
C LEU A 18 -18.36 8.50 -13.00
N VAL A 19 -18.06 7.48 -13.82
CA VAL A 19 -17.58 6.16 -13.37
C VAL A 19 -16.04 6.06 -13.37
N ILE A 20 -15.34 7.11 -13.79
CA ILE A 20 -13.88 7.20 -13.65
C ILE A 20 -13.54 7.46 -12.17
N ILE A 21 -13.50 6.38 -11.38
CA ILE A 21 -12.93 6.43 -10.03
C ILE A 21 -11.42 6.64 -10.20
N PRO A 22 -10.84 7.74 -9.69
CA PRO A 22 -9.41 7.98 -9.77
C PRO A 22 -8.67 6.90 -8.97
N THR A 23 -7.99 5.97 -9.65
CA THR A 23 -7.10 4.98 -9.05
C THR A 23 -5.73 5.58 -8.74
N GLU A 24 -5.73 6.75 -8.12
CA GLU A 24 -4.53 7.44 -7.63
C GLU A 24 -3.99 6.75 -6.37
N THR A 25 -2.73 6.97 -6.08
CA THR A 25 -1.91 6.25 -5.09
C THR A 25 -1.41 7.21 -4.02
N GLU A 26 -2.27 8.13 -3.65
CA GLU A 26 -1.84 9.31 -2.92
C GLU A 26 -1.33 8.91 -1.51
N VAL A 27 -0.35 9.67 -1.02
CA VAL A 27 -0.14 9.79 0.43
C VAL A 27 -1.30 10.63 0.96
N VAL A 28 -2.42 9.93 1.18
CA VAL A 28 -3.71 10.52 1.49
C VAL A 28 -3.69 11.27 2.83
N LYS A 29 -4.74 12.05 3.11
CA LYS A 29 -4.90 12.75 4.39
C LYS A 29 -5.73 11.94 5.38
N LEU A 30 -6.68 11.16 4.88
CA LEU A 30 -7.62 10.39 5.69
C LEU A 30 -7.52 8.90 5.34
N MET A 31 -7.65 8.04 6.35
CA MET A 31 -7.64 6.59 6.10
C MET A 31 -8.87 6.13 5.30
N THR A 32 -9.93 6.93 5.28
CA THR A 32 -11.15 6.73 4.48
C THR A 32 -10.92 6.83 2.98
N ASP A 33 -9.86 7.49 2.54
CA ASP A 33 -9.56 7.66 1.10
C ASP A 33 -9.12 6.31 0.46
N CYS A 34 -8.74 5.35 1.32
CA CYS A 34 -8.45 3.96 1.02
C CYS A 34 -9.50 2.98 1.60
N ALA A 35 -10.70 3.46 1.97
CA ALA A 35 -11.70 2.72 2.77
C ALA A 35 -12.03 1.32 2.24
N ASP A 36 -11.99 1.16 0.92
CA ASP A 36 -12.25 -0.07 0.19
C ASP A 36 -11.46 -1.29 0.69
N PHE A 37 -10.27 -1.11 1.24
CA PHE A 37 -9.44 -2.20 1.76
C PHE A 37 -9.86 -2.69 3.16
N PHE A 38 -10.76 -1.98 3.85
CA PHE A 38 -11.22 -2.35 5.18
C PHE A 38 -12.55 -3.11 5.15
N LEU A 39 -12.69 -4.05 6.08
CA LEU A 39 -13.95 -4.76 6.29
C LEU A 39 -15.03 -3.75 6.72
N GLY A 40 -16.15 -3.71 5.99
CA GLY A 40 -17.21 -2.72 6.22
C GLY A 40 -16.77 -1.27 5.97
N GLN A 41 -15.74 -1.05 5.13
CA GLN A 41 -15.21 0.28 4.77
C GLN A 41 -14.80 1.16 5.98
N THR A 42 -14.59 0.55 7.14
CA THR A 42 -14.32 1.25 8.41
C THR A 42 -12.84 1.10 8.78
N PRO A 43 -12.05 2.20 8.78
CA PRO A 43 -10.67 2.17 9.25
C PRO A 43 -10.54 1.63 10.68
N PRO A 44 -9.47 0.87 10.99
CA PRO A 44 -9.23 0.42 12.36
C PRO A 44 -8.95 1.61 13.29
N ARG A 45 -9.31 1.49 14.57
CA ARG A 45 -8.86 2.44 15.60
C ARG A 45 -7.49 2.03 16.11
N VAL A 46 -6.52 2.94 16.04
CA VAL A 46 -5.19 2.78 16.65
C VAL A 46 -5.02 3.91 17.67
N PRO A 47 -5.20 3.65 18.98
CA PRO A 47 -5.15 4.68 20.02
C PRO A 47 -3.87 5.53 19.94
N GLY A 48 -4.01 6.86 20.03
CA GLY A 48 -2.90 7.80 19.94
C GLY A 48 -2.32 8.00 18.52
N ILE A 49 -2.84 7.32 17.49
CA ILE A 49 -2.37 7.44 16.10
C ILE A 49 -3.51 7.71 15.12
N LEU A 50 -4.52 6.82 15.09
CA LEU A 50 -5.66 6.84 14.17
C LEU A 50 -6.96 6.71 14.98
N GLU A 51 -7.68 7.82 15.15
CA GLU A 51 -8.91 7.88 15.94
C GLU A 51 -10.06 8.49 15.15
N GLY A 52 -11.18 7.75 15.05
CA GLY A 52 -12.34 8.16 14.24
C GLY A 52 -12.03 8.37 12.75
N GLY A 53 -11.04 7.65 12.20
CA GLY A 53 -10.57 7.84 10.82
C GLY A 53 -9.50 8.93 10.64
N ASN A 54 -9.25 9.75 11.67
CA ASN A 54 -8.30 10.86 11.63
C ASN A 54 -6.92 10.47 12.15
N ILE A 55 -5.87 10.84 11.43
CA ILE A 55 -4.49 10.70 11.87
C ILE A 55 -4.12 11.87 12.78
N LEU A 56 -3.78 11.58 14.04
CA LEU A 56 -3.51 12.59 15.06
C LEU A 56 -2.19 13.34 14.85
N ASN A 57 -1.18 12.67 14.28
CA ASN A 57 0.10 13.27 13.92
C ASN A 57 0.43 12.96 12.45
N GLN A 58 -0.08 13.78 11.55
CA GLN A 58 0.14 13.63 10.10
C GLN A 58 1.59 13.88 9.67
N SER A 59 2.43 14.56 10.46
CA SER A 59 3.83 14.80 10.04
C SER A 59 4.68 13.52 10.10
N ARG A 60 4.34 12.61 11.02
CA ARG A 60 5.00 11.30 11.21
C ARG A 60 4.23 10.13 10.62
N TYR A 61 2.91 10.13 10.73
CA TYR A 61 2.09 9.01 10.28
C TYR A 61 1.45 9.32 8.93
N ARG A 62 1.77 8.51 7.92
CA ARG A 62 1.27 8.63 6.56
C ARG A 62 0.35 7.45 6.22
N PRO A 63 -0.95 7.67 5.99
CA PRO A 63 -1.77 6.69 5.32
C PRO A 63 -1.41 6.66 3.83
N ILE A 64 -1.30 5.47 3.25
CA ILE A 64 -0.87 5.27 1.86
C ILE A 64 -1.84 4.30 1.20
N CYS A 65 -2.57 4.78 0.18
CA CYS A 65 -3.23 3.91 -0.78
C CYS A 65 -2.13 3.43 -1.74
N GLN A 66 -1.80 2.14 -1.80
CA GLN A 66 -0.63 1.65 -2.53
C GLN A 66 -1.04 0.99 -3.85
N THR A 67 -0.37 1.36 -4.94
CA THR A 67 -0.78 1.02 -6.30
C THR A 67 0.41 0.48 -7.06
N PHE A 68 0.19 -0.68 -7.66
CA PHE A 68 1.15 -1.29 -8.57
C PHE A 68 0.56 -1.26 -9.98
N LYS A 69 1.23 -0.61 -10.93
CA LYS A 69 0.79 -0.51 -12.34
C LYS A 69 -0.65 0.02 -12.48
N ASN A 70 -0.92 1.18 -11.88
CA ASN A 70 -2.21 1.86 -11.83
C ASN A 70 -3.34 1.04 -11.16
N THR A 71 -3.01 -0.07 -10.47
CA THR A 71 -3.97 -0.86 -9.69
C THR A 71 -3.71 -0.73 -8.19
N ARG A 72 -4.61 -0.03 -7.47
CA ARG A 72 -4.63 -0.01 -5.99
C ARG A 72 -4.68 -1.45 -5.48
N THR A 73 -3.70 -1.86 -4.67
CA THR A 73 -3.55 -3.25 -4.21
C THR A 73 -3.39 -3.41 -2.69
N PHE A 74 -2.86 -2.40 -1.99
CA PHE A 74 -2.77 -2.40 -0.52
C PHE A 74 -3.19 -1.05 0.04
N VAL A 75 -3.52 -1.03 1.34
CA VAL A 75 -3.46 0.18 2.17
C VAL A 75 -2.47 -0.07 3.30
N THR A 76 -1.69 0.95 3.66
CA THR A 76 -0.78 0.91 4.79
C THR A 76 -0.89 2.19 5.60
N LEU A 77 -0.88 2.08 6.93
CA LEU A 77 -0.55 3.19 7.82
C LEU A 77 0.93 3.09 8.16
N TYR A 78 1.72 4.09 7.76
CA TYR A 78 3.17 4.06 7.85
C TYR A 78 3.71 5.11 8.83
N ASP A 79 4.71 4.75 9.62
CA ASP A 79 5.48 5.64 10.49
C ASP A 79 6.76 6.04 9.76
N THR A 80 6.81 7.24 9.18
CA THR A 80 7.95 7.68 8.36
C THR A 80 9.22 7.95 9.18
N HIS A 81 9.07 8.24 10.47
CA HIS A 81 10.21 8.50 11.37
C HIS A 81 10.94 7.20 11.71
N ASN A 82 10.18 6.14 12.01
CA ASN A 82 10.75 4.82 12.30
C ASN A 82 10.89 3.94 11.06
N LYS A 83 10.37 4.39 9.91
CA LYS A 83 10.34 3.68 8.62
C LYS A 83 9.66 2.31 8.68
N ILE A 84 8.56 2.18 9.43
CA ILE A 84 7.83 0.91 9.61
C ILE A 84 6.31 1.04 9.40
N PRO A 85 5.62 -0.01 8.90
CA PRO A 85 4.17 -0.09 8.97
C PRO A 85 3.69 -0.15 10.42
N VAL A 86 2.69 0.66 10.74
CA VAL A 86 1.82 0.50 11.91
C VAL A 86 0.83 -0.64 11.65
N PHE A 87 0.23 -0.66 10.46
CA PHE A 87 -0.54 -1.80 9.93
C PHE A 87 -0.62 -1.74 8.39
N SER A 88 -0.97 -2.87 7.77
CA SER A 88 -1.30 -2.95 6.34
C SER A 88 -2.49 -3.88 6.09
N ALA A 89 -3.24 -3.65 5.01
CA ALA A 89 -4.38 -4.48 4.60
C ALA A 89 -4.50 -4.58 3.07
N SER A 90 -5.13 -5.65 2.60
CA SER A 90 -5.40 -5.91 1.17
C SER A 90 -6.68 -6.73 0.98
N LYS A 91 -7.33 -6.58 -0.18
CA LYS A 91 -8.47 -7.43 -0.56
C LYS A 91 -7.94 -8.82 -0.94
N TYR A 92 -8.50 -9.87 -0.34
CA TYR A 92 -8.23 -11.26 -0.77
C TYR A 92 -8.84 -11.53 -2.14
N ARG A 93 -8.07 -12.15 -3.06
CA ARG A 93 -8.48 -12.39 -4.47
C ARG A 93 -8.40 -13.86 -4.93
N GLY A 94 -8.11 -14.82 -4.05
CA GLY A 94 -8.19 -16.27 -4.33
C GLY A 94 -6.84 -17.01 -4.50
N HIS A 95 -6.78 -17.90 -5.51
CA HIS A 95 -5.63 -18.57 -6.15
C HIS A 95 -5.93 -18.65 -7.66
N SER A 96 -5.05 -18.48 -8.66
CA SER A 96 -3.60 -18.16 -8.81
C SER A 96 -2.55 -19.07 -8.16
N SER A 97 -1.41 -19.23 -8.85
CA SER A 97 -0.29 -20.12 -8.55
C SER A 97 1.06 -19.39 -8.71
N GLY A 98 2.11 -19.88 -8.03
CA GLY A 98 3.47 -19.32 -8.08
C GLY A 98 3.87 -18.49 -6.85
N ARG A 99 5.18 -18.26 -6.68
CA ARG A 99 5.73 -17.27 -5.72
C ARG A 99 6.01 -15.99 -6.51
N PRO A 100 5.52 -14.80 -6.10
CA PRO A 100 5.92 -13.55 -6.74
C PRO A 100 7.44 -13.37 -6.63
N ARG A 101 8.05 -12.72 -7.62
CA ARG A 101 9.48 -12.37 -7.56
C ARG A 101 9.70 -11.43 -6.36
N SER A 102 10.79 -11.61 -5.64
CA SER A 102 11.19 -10.73 -4.52
C SER A 102 11.74 -9.40 -5.06
N ILE A 103 10.91 -8.61 -5.74
CA ILE A 103 11.23 -7.24 -6.11
C ILE A 103 10.71 -6.33 -4.99
N TRP A 104 11.63 -5.61 -4.36
CA TRP A 104 11.31 -4.61 -3.36
C TRP A 104 11.09 -3.25 -4.02
N ASN A 105 9.97 -2.64 -3.67
CA ASN A 105 9.57 -1.33 -4.14
C ASN A 105 9.58 -0.29 -3.01
N ILE A 106 9.66 0.97 -3.42
CA ILE A 106 9.43 2.16 -2.60
C ILE A 106 8.18 2.89 -3.10
N GLU A 107 7.62 3.73 -2.24
CA GLU A 107 6.57 4.71 -2.57
C GLU A 107 7.30 6.05 -2.83
N PRO A 108 7.60 6.44 -4.09
CA PRO A 108 8.48 7.57 -4.37
C PRO A 108 7.88 8.93 -3.92
N GLN A 109 6.56 9.01 -3.85
CA GLN A 109 5.80 10.16 -3.32
C GLN A 109 5.99 10.41 -1.81
N LEU A 110 6.61 9.48 -1.06
CA LEU A 110 7.10 9.76 0.29
C LEU A 110 8.39 10.60 0.32
N GLU A 111 9.22 10.56 -0.73
CA GLU A 111 10.48 11.33 -0.80
C GLU A 111 10.30 12.67 -1.54
N ASP A 112 9.58 12.68 -2.65
CA ASP A 112 9.14 13.89 -3.34
C ASP A 112 7.66 13.78 -3.70
N ILE A 113 6.84 14.66 -3.11
CA ILE A 113 5.39 14.76 -3.33
C ILE A 113 4.97 15.02 -4.79
N ARG A 114 5.93 15.34 -5.68
CA ARG A 114 5.71 15.49 -7.13
C ARG A 114 5.94 14.20 -7.92
N SER A 115 6.39 13.14 -7.26
CA SER A 115 6.65 11.84 -7.89
C SER A 115 5.36 11.20 -8.41
N ASN A 116 5.51 10.21 -9.29
CA ASN A 116 4.42 9.32 -9.64
C ASN A 116 3.91 8.63 -8.37
N ASP A 117 2.60 8.49 -8.32
CA ASP A 117 1.90 7.83 -7.24
C ASP A 117 2.19 6.31 -7.23
N ASN A 118 2.47 5.69 -8.38
CA ASN A 118 2.82 4.26 -8.45
C ASN A 118 4.10 3.90 -7.68
N MET A 119 4.09 2.75 -7.00
CA MET A 119 5.29 2.19 -6.39
C MET A 119 6.36 1.81 -7.43
N GLU A 120 7.62 2.13 -7.15
CA GLU A 120 8.77 1.95 -8.04
C GLU A 120 9.82 1.01 -7.43
N THR A 121 10.62 0.34 -8.25
CA THR A 121 11.70 -0.55 -7.77
C THR A 121 12.72 0.24 -6.95
N ALA A 122 13.05 -0.24 -5.75
CA ALA A 122 14.03 0.40 -4.88
C ALA A 122 15.43 0.43 -5.52
N ASN A 123 16.12 1.57 -5.43
CA ASN A 123 17.48 1.75 -5.94
C ASN A 123 18.51 1.41 -4.86
N ASP A 124 19.41 0.48 -5.16
CA ASP A 124 20.46 0.00 -4.24
C ASP A 124 21.47 1.06 -3.79
N HIS A 125 21.59 2.17 -4.52
CA HIS A 125 22.53 3.26 -4.27
C HIS A 125 21.88 4.48 -3.62
N VAL A 126 20.57 4.45 -3.36
CA VAL A 126 19.83 5.56 -2.73
C VAL A 126 19.55 5.22 -1.27
N THR A 127 19.71 6.21 -0.39
CA THR A 127 19.16 6.17 0.96
C THR A 127 17.92 7.03 0.99
N TYR A 128 16.82 6.46 1.47
CA TYR A 128 15.52 7.08 1.55
C TYR A 128 15.36 7.74 2.93
N ASN A 129 14.73 8.90 3.01
CA ASN A 129 14.60 9.67 4.24
C ASN A 129 13.33 9.30 5.02
N TYR A 130 12.22 9.11 4.29
CA TYR A 130 10.89 8.95 4.89
C TYR A 130 10.35 7.53 4.79
N GLN A 131 11.11 6.61 4.21
CA GLN A 131 10.83 5.17 4.18
C GLN A 131 12.10 4.34 4.25
N ALA A 132 11.93 3.03 4.43
CA ALA A 132 13.02 2.08 4.33
C ALA A 132 13.32 1.74 2.85
N GLY A 133 14.59 1.55 2.53
CA GLY A 133 15.06 1.05 1.25
C GLY A 133 16.02 -0.13 1.42
N ASN A 134 16.57 -0.64 0.31
CA ASN A 134 17.47 -1.80 0.32
C ASN A 134 18.63 -1.64 1.32
N SER A 135 19.18 -0.42 1.49
CA SER A 135 20.27 -0.12 2.41
C SER A 135 19.94 -0.37 3.89
N ASP A 136 18.71 -0.10 4.33
CA ASP A 136 18.27 -0.29 5.73
C ASP A 136 18.23 -1.80 6.12
N TYR A 137 18.23 -2.70 5.13
CA TYR A 137 18.25 -4.16 5.32
C TYR A 137 19.61 -4.81 4.97
N LYS A 138 20.57 -4.05 4.40
CA LYS A 138 21.92 -4.57 4.12
C LYS A 138 22.60 -4.96 5.45
N ASN A 139 23.32 -6.08 5.44
CA ASN A 139 24.01 -6.68 6.59
C ASN A 139 23.14 -7.32 7.70
N GLN A 140 21.81 -7.24 7.62
CA GLN A 140 20.97 -8.08 8.47
C GLN A 140 21.04 -9.54 7.96
N ARG A 141 21.14 -10.54 8.86
CA ARG A 141 21.02 -11.97 8.50
C ARG A 141 19.56 -12.36 8.21
N VAL A 142 18.83 -11.53 7.47
CA VAL A 142 17.47 -11.82 7.00
C VAL A 142 17.58 -12.96 6.01
N THR A 143 17.10 -14.13 6.42
CA THR A 143 17.00 -15.28 5.53
C THR A 143 15.82 -15.02 4.59
N THR A 144 16.11 -14.59 3.36
CA THR A 144 15.10 -14.35 2.31
C THR A 144 14.54 -15.66 1.74
N SER A 145 14.25 -16.62 2.61
CA SER A 145 13.90 -18.01 2.33
C SER A 145 12.59 -18.39 3.04
N GLY A 146 11.49 -17.75 2.66
CA GLY A 146 10.18 -18.07 3.24
C GLY A 146 9.04 -17.18 2.76
N PRO A 147 7.78 -17.59 2.92
CA PRO A 147 6.62 -16.72 2.78
C PRO A 147 6.40 -15.96 4.11
N PHE A 148 6.36 -14.63 4.08
CA PHE A 148 6.08 -13.78 5.25
C PHE A 148 6.99 -14.02 6.48
N THR A 149 8.22 -13.50 6.42
CA THR A 149 9.01 -13.14 7.62
C THR A 149 9.35 -11.65 7.63
N THR A 150 8.40 -10.84 7.20
CA THR A 150 8.09 -9.55 7.81
C THR A 150 6.70 -9.72 8.41
N THR A 151 6.58 -9.78 9.74
CA THR A 151 5.28 -10.02 10.39
C THR A 151 4.38 -8.79 10.28
N SER A 152 3.60 -8.72 9.20
CA SER A 152 2.35 -7.98 9.22
C SER A 152 1.43 -8.64 10.26
N VAL A 153 0.95 -7.84 11.22
CA VAL A 153 -0.01 -8.31 12.23
C VAL A 153 -1.44 -8.10 11.71
N PRO A 154 -2.00 -9.11 11.01
CA PRO A 154 -3.39 -9.49 11.23
C PRO A 154 -3.55 -11.03 11.30
N PRO A 155 -4.73 -11.55 11.73
CA PRO A 155 -4.85 -12.97 12.11
C PRO A 155 -4.86 -13.93 10.92
N SER A 156 -4.41 -15.16 11.20
CA SER A 156 -4.53 -16.37 10.36
C SER A 156 -3.66 -16.42 9.09
N THR A 157 -2.67 -17.31 9.15
CA THR A 157 -1.47 -17.45 8.29
C THR A 157 -1.68 -17.95 6.85
N THR A 158 -2.83 -17.68 6.22
CA THR A 158 -3.21 -18.32 4.93
C THR A 158 -3.63 -17.36 3.81
N SER A 159 -3.79 -16.05 4.09
CA SER A 159 -4.54 -15.14 3.20
C SER A 159 -3.71 -14.39 2.14
N ILE A 160 -2.54 -13.82 2.49
CA ILE A 160 -1.88 -12.80 1.66
C ILE A 160 -0.93 -13.42 0.63
N ARG A 161 -1.43 -14.16 -0.36
CA ARG A 161 -0.57 -14.79 -1.40
C ARG A 161 -0.99 -14.45 -2.84
N GLN A 162 -1.49 -13.23 -3.08
CA GLN A 162 -2.03 -12.88 -4.40
C GLN A 162 -1.87 -11.42 -4.87
N SER A 163 -1.77 -11.31 -6.20
CA SER A 163 -1.96 -10.16 -7.10
C SER A 163 -0.95 -9.01 -7.15
N SER A 164 0.05 -8.93 -6.26
CA SER A 164 1.24 -8.10 -6.53
C SER A 164 2.49 -8.95 -6.74
N THR A 165 3.16 -8.76 -7.87
CA THR A 165 4.48 -9.32 -8.18
C THR A 165 5.64 -8.48 -7.60
N SER A 166 5.31 -7.43 -6.85
CA SER A 166 6.21 -6.55 -6.10
C SER A 166 5.70 -6.41 -4.67
N VAL A 167 6.62 -6.31 -3.72
CA VAL A 167 6.32 -5.97 -2.32
C VAL A 167 6.99 -4.64 -2.03
N THR A 168 6.34 -3.78 -1.27
CA THR A 168 6.81 -2.42 -0.96
C THR A 168 7.32 -2.36 0.47
N PHE A 169 8.45 -1.68 0.69
CA PHE A 169 9.08 -1.56 2.00
C PHE A 169 8.17 -0.96 3.06
N THR A 170 7.23 -0.11 2.65
CA THR A 170 6.25 0.48 3.57
C THR A 170 5.32 -0.55 4.18
N SER A 171 5.07 -1.69 3.51
CA SER A 171 4.24 -2.79 4.02
C SER A 171 5.01 -3.90 4.75
N GLY A 172 6.34 -3.80 4.82
CA GLY A 172 7.23 -4.76 5.49
C GLY A 172 8.00 -4.14 6.65
N SER A 173 8.52 -4.96 7.56
CA SER A 173 9.35 -4.53 8.69
C SER A 173 10.41 -5.60 8.99
N PRO A 174 11.68 -5.23 9.23
CA PRO A 174 12.73 -6.20 9.52
C PRO A 174 12.41 -6.98 10.80
N THR A 175 12.52 -8.31 10.72
CA THR A 175 12.31 -9.21 11.86
C THR A 175 13.62 -9.96 12.14
N ILE A 176 14.16 -9.82 13.35
CA ILE A 176 15.37 -10.53 13.77
C ILE A 176 14.98 -11.96 14.15
N THR A 177 15.39 -12.95 13.36
CA THR A 177 15.26 -14.36 13.73
C THR A 177 16.28 -14.70 14.81
N SER A 178 15.82 -14.84 16.06
CA SER A 178 16.61 -15.49 17.10
C SER A 178 16.74 -16.98 16.76
N VAL A 179 17.93 -17.40 16.32
CA VAL A 179 18.23 -18.83 16.16
C VAL A 179 18.28 -19.44 17.56
N PRO A 180 17.46 -20.47 17.88
CA PRO A 180 17.60 -21.19 19.14
C PRO A 180 18.95 -21.93 19.14
N HIS A 181 19.68 -21.77 20.24
CA HIS A 181 20.97 -22.41 20.48
C HIS A 181 20.82 -23.86 20.95
#